data_AF-A0AAW0RPU6-F1
#
_entry.id   AF-A0AAW0RPU6-F1
#
_cell.length_a   1.000
_cell.length_b   1.000
_cell.length_c   1.000
_cell.angle_alpha   90.00
_cell.angle_beta   90.00
_cell.angle_gamma   90.00
#
_symmetry.space_group_name_H-M   'P 1'
#
loop_
_entity.id
_entity.type
_entity.pdbx_description
1 polymer ?
#
loop_
_entity_poly.entity_id
_entity_poly.type
_entity_poly.pdbx_seq_one_letter_code
_entity_poly.pdbx_strand_id
1 'polypeptide(L)'
;MAAKTVSTPVHHDWRAIYNKRFDLIECGLQGNQGILVAMLAQDRLSEVDQAASFRQMATNDDERIKKELEDRAIKGAGETESDCDQVKTHMDDLAKKGAKQEEWVTQFNLDMDDLEKKSIAQLQALRKWGLEKISQMSEGVRATMAKIFAGAVNAISLLFSEALKYIAQIIENIVAWLKKVWDNIKLWGSTILKWSGHALDTIKQLFGTASGSLDALASKLYDTGVHRFTLVCESGKWVLE
;
A
#
# COMPACT_ATOMS: atom_id res chain seq x y z
N MET A 1 -20.77 -30.46 30.58
CA MET A 1 -19.62 -29.53 30.55
C MET A 1 -18.93 -29.73 29.21
N ALA A 2 -19.07 -28.77 28.28
CA ALA A 2 -18.40 -28.85 27.00
C ALA A 2 -16.94 -28.42 27.18
N ALA A 3 -16.00 -29.33 26.88
CA ALA A 3 -14.58 -29.01 26.85
C ALA A 3 -14.35 -27.98 25.74
N LYS A 4 -14.00 -26.74 26.11
CA LYS A 4 -13.43 -25.78 25.17
C LYS A 4 -12.10 -26.38 24.68
N THR A 5 -12.10 -26.92 23.47
CA THR A 5 -10.88 -27.14 22.71
C THR A 5 -10.22 -25.77 22.53
N VAL A 6 -9.25 -25.48 23.39
CA VAL A 6 -8.32 -24.37 23.20
C VAL A 6 -7.54 -24.75 21.96
N SER A 7 -7.89 -24.18 20.81
CA SER A 7 -7.09 -24.33 19.60
C SER A 7 -5.73 -23.73 19.91
N THR A 8 -4.71 -24.58 20.01
CA THR A 8 -3.32 -24.14 20.08
C THR A 8 -3.07 -23.22 18.90
N PRO A 9 -2.52 -22.00 19.10
CA PRO A 9 -2.23 -21.10 18.00
C PRO A 9 -1.35 -21.81 16.97
N VAL A 10 -1.78 -21.83 15.71
CA VAL A 10 -0.93 -22.30 14.63
C VAL A 10 0.21 -21.28 14.50
N HIS A 11 1.40 -21.64 14.98
CA HIS A 11 2.60 -20.85 14.75
C HIS A 11 2.97 -20.93 13.26
N HIS A 12 2.39 -20.03 12.46
CA HIS A 12 2.75 -19.94 11.05
C HIS A 12 4.20 -19.48 10.92
N ASP A 13 4.98 -20.20 10.11
CA ASP A 13 6.31 -19.77 9.65
C ASP A 13 6.24 -18.31 9.16
N TRP A 14 7.26 -17.51 9.45
CA TRP A 14 7.32 -16.11 9.05
C TRP A 14 7.14 -15.96 7.53
N ARG A 15 7.61 -16.93 6.74
CA ARG A 15 7.39 -16.96 5.28
C ARG A 15 5.92 -17.12 4.91
N ALA A 16 5.17 -17.94 5.65
CA ALA A 16 3.75 -18.12 5.41
C ALA A 16 2.96 -16.84 5.73
N ILE A 17 3.28 -16.17 6.85
CA ILE A 17 2.70 -14.88 7.20
C ILE A 17 3.01 -13.82 6.14
N TYR A 18 4.28 -13.76 5.71
CA TYR A 18 4.76 -12.85 4.69
C TYR A 18 4.01 -13.06 3.37
N ASN A 19 4.00 -14.29 2.86
CA ASN A 19 3.33 -14.63 1.61
C ASN A 19 1.84 -14.35 1.64
N LYS A 20 1.14 -14.74 2.72
CA LYS A 20 -0.29 -14.46 2.89
C LYS A 20 -0.59 -12.96 2.81
N ARG A 21 0.28 -12.11 3.38
CA ARG A 21 0.10 -10.65 3.27
C ARG A 21 0.24 -10.16 1.83
N PHE A 22 1.23 -10.65 1.10
CA PHE A 22 1.39 -10.26 -0.30
C PHE A 22 0.23 -10.75 -1.16
N ASP A 23 -0.31 -11.95 -0.90
CA ASP A 23 -1.49 -12.46 -1.59
C ASP A 23 -2.72 -11.56 -1.32
N LEU A 24 -2.89 -11.06 -0.09
CA LEU A 24 -3.93 -10.11 0.26
C LEU A 24 -3.74 -8.74 -0.43
N ILE A 25 -2.50 -8.26 -0.51
CA ILE A 25 -2.18 -7.01 -1.22
C ILE A 25 -2.49 -7.15 -2.70
N GLU A 26 -2.11 -8.26 -3.33
CA GLU A 26 -2.41 -8.55 -4.73
C GLU A 26 -3.92 -8.60 -4.97
N CYS A 27 -4.67 -9.27 -4.09
CA CYS A 27 -6.13 -9.29 -4.14
C CYS A 27 -6.74 -7.88 -4.01
N GLY A 28 -6.14 -7.03 -3.19
CA GLY A 28 -6.54 -5.63 -3.03
C GLY A 28 -6.32 -4.80 -4.29
N LEU A 29 -5.18 -4.98 -4.97
CA LEU A 29 -4.87 -4.32 -6.24
C LEU A 29 -5.79 -4.78 -7.37
N GLN A 30 -6.23 -6.05 -7.36
CA GLN A 30 -7.14 -6.63 -8.35
C GLN A 30 -8.63 -6.25 -8.14
N GLY A 31 -8.91 -5.21 -7.34
CA GLY A 31 -10.23 -4.61 -7.23
C GLY A 31 -10.91 -4.75 -5.87
N ASN A 32 -10.30 -5.39 -4.87
CA ASN A 32 -10.83 -5.42 -3.50
C ASN A 32 -10.09 -4.44 -2.57
N GLN A 33 -10.15 -3.16 -2.90
CA GLN A 33 -9.41 -2.09 -2.21
C GLN A 33 -9.68 -2.05 -0.70
N GLY A 34 -10.86 -2.49 -0.26
CA GLY A 34 -11.20 -2.60 1.17
C GLY A 34 -10.21 -3.45 1.97
N ILE A 35 -9.63 -4.47 1.35
CA ILE A 35 -8.60 -5.32 1.98
C ILE A 35 -7.37 -4.50 2.33
N LEU A 36 -6.88 -3.65 1.43
CA LEU A 36 -5.66 -2.86 1.66
C LEU A 36 -5.84 -1.92 2.85
N VAL A 37 -7.01 -1.28 2.94
CA VAL A 37 -7.38 -0.37 4.04
C VAL A 37 -7.49 -1.13 5.36
N ALA A 38 -8.18 -2.28 5.37
CA ALA A 38 -8.30 -3.10 6.59
C ALA A 38 -6.96 -3.66 7.06
N MET A 39 -6.08 -4.08 6.15
CA MET A 39 -4.73 -4.51 6.49
C MET A 39 -3.92 -3.39 7.14
N LEU A 40 -3.98 -2.17 6.58
CA LEU A 40 -3.27 -1.02 7.16
C LEU A 40 -3.82 -0.67 8.55
N ALA A 41 -5.14 -0.69 8.70
CA ALA A 41 -5.77 -0.44 9.98
C ALA A 41 -5.42 -1.52 11.01
N GLN A 42 -5.39 -2.81 10.63
CA GLN A 42 -4.92 -3.90 11.49
C GLN A 42 -3.46 -3.70 11.93
N ASP A 43 -2.58 -3.27 11.03
CA ASP A 43 -1.18 -3.00 11.35
C ASP A 43 -1.02 -1.89 12.39
N ARG A 44 -1.85 -0.85 12.28
CA ARG A 44 -1.81 0.30 13.19
C ARG A 44 -2.47 0.03 14.54
N LEU A 45 -3.46 -0.86 14.58
CA LEU A 45 -4.14 -1.28 15.81
C LEU A 45 -3.40 -2.41 16.54
N SER A 46 -2.25 -2.85 16.03
CA SER A 46 -1.40 -3.84 16.70
C SER A 46 -0.95 -3.30 18.06
N GLU A 47 -1.30 -4.02 19.14
CA GLU A 47 -0.79 -3.74 20.49
C GLU A 47 0.73 -3.94 20.61
N VAL A 48 1.32 -4.65 19.65
CA VAL A 48 2.77 -4.89 19.59
C VAL A 48 3.43 -3.81 18.75
N ASP A 49 4.30 -3.02 19.39
CA ASP A 49 5.26 -2.15 18.72
C ASP A 49 6.34 -3.02 18.05
N GLN A 50 6.16 -3.26 16.74
CA GLN A 50 7.06 -4.09 15.95
C GLN A 50 8.47 -3.50 15.87
N ALA A 51 8.61 -2.18 15.80
CA ALA A 51 9.91 -1.51 15.69
C ALA A 51 10.69 -1.56 17.02
N ALA A 52 10.01 -1.41 18.15
CA ALA A 52 10.61 -1.64 19.46
C ALA A 52 10.98 -3.12 19.67
N SER A 53 10.07 -4.03 19.30
CA SER A 53 10.30 -5.48 19.39
C SER A 53 11.52 -5.91 18.57
N PHE A 54 11.70 -5.33 17.38
CA PHE A 54 12.87 -5.57 16.54
C PHE A 54 14.16 -5.14 17.23
N ARG A 55 14.22 -3.90 17.74
CA ARG A 55 15.42 -3.33 18.37
C ARG A 55 15.93 -4.10 19.59
N GLN A 56 15.06 -4.80 20.31
CA GLN A 56 15.45 -5.60 21.47
C GLN A 56 16.21 -6.89 21.10
N MET A 57 16.03 -7.39 19.88
CA MET A 57 16.54 -8.70 19.45
C MET A 57 17.54 -8.61 18.29
N ALA A 58 17.66 -7.43 17.67
CA ALA A 58 18.46 -7.22 16.47
C ALA A 58 19.96 -7.21 16.74
N THR A 59 20.71 -7.85 15.84
CA THR A 59 22.15 -7.66 15.71
C THR A 59 22.47 -6.46 14.82
N ASN A 60 23.75 -6.08 14.72
CA ASN A 60 24.18 -5.02 13.80
C ASN A 60 23.88 -5.35 12.32
N ASP A 61 24.01 -6.63 11.93
CA ASP A 61 23.66 -7.07 10.58
C ASP A 61 22.16 -7.00 10.32
N ASP A 62 21.33 -7.30 11.34
CA ASP A 62 19.87 -7.16 11.23
C ASP A 62 19.46 -5.70 11.03
N GLU A 63 20.07 -4.75 11.75
CA GLU A 63 19.82 -3.31 11.54
C GLU A 63 20.27 -2.84 10.15
N ARG A 64 21.37 -3.36 9.61
CA ARG A 64 21.79 -3.09 8.23
C ARG A 64 20.75 -3.58 7.23
N ILE A 65 20.29 -4.82 7.36
CA ILE A 65 19.27 -5.41 6.47
C ILE A 65 17.95 -4.64 6.60
N LYS A 66 17.54 -4.27 7.81
CA LYS A 66 16.37 -3.42 8.04
C LYS A 66 16.45 -2.12 7.26
N LYS A 67 17.60 -1.43 7.29
CA LYS A 67 17.80 -0.19 6.53
C LYS A 67 17.72 -0.43 5.02
N GLU A 68 18.31 -1.52 4.51
CA GLU A 68 18.17 -1.88 3.10
C GLU A 68 16.70 -2.10 2.70
N LEU A 69 15.91 -2.75 3.57
CA LEU A 69 14.48 -2.96 3.35
C LEU A 69 13.69 -1.64 3.35
N GLU A 70 13.99 -0.73 4.28
CA GLU A 70 13.40 0.61 4.35
C GLU A 70 13.70 1.41 3.08
N ASP A 71 14.98 1.48 2.68
CA ASP A 71 15.43 2.21 1.48
C ASP A 71 14.75 1.65 0.22
N ARG A 72 14.59 0.32 0.13
CA ARG A 72 13.89 -0.30 -1.00
C ARG A 72 12.41 0.03 -1.03
N ALA A 73 11.74 0.08 0.12
CA ALA A 73 10.34 0.46 0.21
C ALA A 73 10.14 1.95 -0.14
N ILE A 74 10.99 2.85 0.37
CA ILE A 74 11.00 4.27 0.01
C ILE A 74 11.19 4.45 -1.50
N LYS A 75 12.17 3.74 -2.08
CA LYS A 75 12.37 3.73 -3.53
C LYS A 75 11.13 3.24 -4.27
N GLY A 76 10.47 2.20 -3.77
CA GLY A 76 9.24 1.68 -4.34
C GLY A 76 8.11 2.72 -4.38
N ALA A 77 7.91 3.46 -3.29
CA ALA A 77 6.95 4.57 -3.27
C ALA A 77 7.29 5.68 -4.29
N GLY A 78 8.57 6.02 -4.43
CA GLY A 78 9.03 7.00 -5.42
C GLY A 78 8.87 6.52 -6.88
N GLU A 79 9.06 5.22 -7.14
CA GLU A 79 8.76 4.60 -8.44
C GLU A 79 7.26 4.73 -8.76
N THR A 80 6.38 4.46 -7.80
CA THR A 80 4.91 4.62 -7.95
C THR A 80 4.50 6.06 -8.19
N GLU A 81 5.08 7.01 -7.46
CA GLU A 81 4.84 8.45 -7.67
C GLU A 81 5.25 8.85 -9.09
N SER A 82 6.41 8.40 -9.55
CA SER A 82 6.88 8.65 -10.92
C SER A 82 5.95 8.05 -11.98
N ASP A 83 5.35 6.90 -11.74
CA ASP A 83 4.36 6.32 -12.64
C ASP A 83 3.07 7.17 -12.68
N CYS A 84 2.64 7.72 -11.55
CA CYS A 84 1.49 8.64 -11.49
C CYS A 84 1.80 10.00 -12.16
N ASP A 85 3.06 10.43 -12.16
CA ASP A 85 3.51 11.63 -12.89
C ASP A 85 3.51 11.44 -14.41
N GLN A 86 3.68 10.20 -14.90
CA GLN A 86 3.52 9.89 -16.33
C GLN A 86 2.06 10.10 -16.77
N VAL A 87 1.09 9.68 -15.96
CA VAL A 87 -0.33 9.97 -16.20
C VAL A 87 -0.58 11.47 -16.29
N LYS A 88 0.01 12.26 -15.37
CA LYS A 88 -0.08 13.72 -15.44
C LYS A 88 0.50 14.28 -16.75
N THR A 89 1.63 13.73 -17.19
CA THR A 89 2.27 14.13 -18.45
C THR A 89 1.33 13.87 -19.63
N HIS A 90 0.68 12.71 -19.67
CA HIS A 90 -0.32 12.40 -20.69
C HIS A 90 -1.51 13.37 -20.62
N MET A 91 -2.02 13.68 -19.43
CA MET A 91 -3.07 14.69 -19.25
C MET A 91 -2.64 16.07 -19.80
N ASP A 92 -1.43 16.53 -19.46
CA ASP A 92 -0.87 17.80 -19.93
C ASP A 92 -0.80 17.84 -21.47
N ASP A 93 -0.41 16.73 -22.11
CA ASP A 93 -0.29 16.65 -23.57
C ASP A 93 -1.66 16.59 -24.27
N LEU A 94 -2.62 15.85 -23.72
CA LEU A 94 -4.00 15.85 -24.19
C LEU A 94 -4.63 17.24 -24.10
N ALA A 95 -4.37 17.97 -23.00
CA ALA A 95 -4.86 19.32 -22.80
C ALA A 95 -4.28 20.30 -23.83
N LYS A 96 -2.97 20.26 -24.08
CA LYS A 96 -2.29 21.14 -25.05
C LYS A 96 -2.81 20.96 -26.47
N LYS A 97 -3.11 19.73 -26.89
CA LYS A 97 -3.62 19.45 -28.24
C LYS A 97 -5.13 19.68 -28.41
N GLY A 98 -5.84 20.05 -27.34
CA GLY A 98 -7.30 20.20 -27.37
C GLY A 98 -8.01 18.88 -27.67
N ALA A 99 -7.55 17.79 -27.07
CA ALA A 99 -8.04 16.43 -27.34
C ALA A 99 -9.55 16.30 -27.12
N LYS A 100 -10.20 15.48 -27.95
CA LYS A 100 -11.62 15.16 -27.81
C LYS A 100 -11.86 14.22 -26.62
N GLN A 101 -13.10 14.18 -26.14
CA GLN A 101 -13.49 13.35 -24.99
C GLN A 101 -13.09 11.87 -25.16
N GLU A 102 -13.25 11.32 -26.37
CA GLU A 102 -12.92 9.92 -26.66
C GLU A 102 -11.43 9.64 -26.52
N GLU A 103 -10.57 10.61 -26.87
CA GLU A 103 -9.12 10.49 -26.70
C GLU A 103 -8.73 10.50 -25.22
N TRP A 104 -9.39 11.32 -24.40
CA TRP A 104 -9.20 11.33 -22.95
C TRP A 104 -9.58 10.00 -22.32
N VAL A 105 -10.77 9.48 -22.63
CA VAL A 105 -11.23 8.19 -22.10
C VAL A 105 -10.29 7.07 -22.53
N THR A 106 -9.87 7.05 -23.80
CA THR A 106 -8.93 6.04 -24.31
C THR A 106 -7.60 6.10 -23.55
N GLN A 107 -7.02 7.28 -23.39
CA GLN A 107 -5.75 7.43 -22.69
C GLN A 107 -5.87 7.05 -21.20
N PHE A 108 -6.95 7.44 -20.53
CA PHE A 108 -7.14 7.07 -19.12
C PHE A 108 -7.28 5.56 -18.91
N ASN A 109 -7.96 4.85 -19.81
CA ASN A 109 -7.98 3.39 -19.75
C ASN A 109 -6.58 2.79 -19.97
N LEU A 110 -5.79 3.32 -20.91
CA LEU A 110 -4.40 2.88 -21.12
C LEU A 110 -3.52 3.14 -19.89
N ASP A 111 -3.68 4.30 -19.27
CA ASP A 111 -2.95 4.69 -18.06
C ASP A 111 -3.33 3.79 -16.87
N MET A 112 -4.62 3.45 -16.72
CA MET A 112 -5.07 2.49 -15.71
C MET A 112 -4.47 1.09 -15.93
N ASP A 113 -4.52 0.58 -17.16
CA ASP A 113 -3.95 -0.73 -17.51
C ASP A 113 -2.43 -0.78 -17.25
N ASP A 114 -1.71 0.31 -17.57
CA ASP A 114 -0.27 0.40 -17.34
C ASP A 114 0.07 0.47 -15.85
N LEU A 115 -0.64 1.31 -15.09
CA LEU A 115 -0.49 1.41 -13.64
C LEU A 115 -0.78 0.08 -12.95
N GLU A 116 -1.85 -0.63 -13.34
CA GLU A 116 -2.18 -1.93 -12.76
C GLU A 116 -1.06 -2.95 -13.02
N LYS A 117 -0.59 -3.07 -14.27
CA LYS A 117 0.51 -3.99 -14.64
C LYS A 117 1.79 -3.68 -13.89
N LYS A 118 2.17 -2.40 -13.82
CA LYS A 118 3.37 -1.95 -13.09
C LYS A 118 3.24 -2.21 -11.60
N SER A 119 2.07 -1.99 -11.01
CA SER A 119 1.83 -2.23 -9.58
C SER A 119 2.00 -3.71 -9.22
N ILE A 120 1.45 -4.63 -10.03
CA ILE A 120 1.58 -6.09 -9.82
C ILE A 120 3.04 -6.52 -10.00
N ALA A 121 3.72 -6.02 -11.04
CA ALA A 121 5.13 -6.33 -11.27
C ALA A 121 6.02 -5.84 -10.11
N GLN A 122 5.76 -4.63 -9.60
CA GLN A 122 6.49 -4.07 -8.47
C GLN A 122 6.21 -4.87 -7.19
N LEU A 123 4.95 -5.25 -6.92
CA LEU A 123 4.57 -6.09 -5.79
C LEU A 123 5.34 -7.42 -5.80
N GLN A 124 5.38 -8.11 -6.94
CA GLN A 124 6.10 -9.38 -7.08
C GLN A 124 7.62 -9.21 -6.90
N ALA A 125 8.19 -8.14 -7.44
CA ALA A 125 9.61 -7.82 -7.25
C ALA A 125 9.94 -7.55 -5.77
N LEU A 126 9.12 -6.75 -5.08
CA LEU A 126 9.27 -6.47 -3.66
C LEU A 126 9.08 -7.73 -2.81
N ARG A 127 8.12 -8.59 -3.14
CA ARG A 127 7.88 -9.88 -2.47
C ARG A 127 9.12 -10.76 -2.51
N LYS A 128 9.65 -11.00 -3.71
CA LYS A 128 10.81 -11.88 -3.91
C LYS A 128 12.03 -11.34 -3.18
N TRP A 129 12.31 -10.05 -3.36
CA TRP A 129 13.48 -9.41 -2.79
C TRP A 129 13.42 -9.32 -1.25
N GLY A 130 12.26 -8.98 -0.70
CA GLY A 130 12.06 -8.92 0.75
C GLY A 130 12.19 -10.29 1.41
N LEU A 131 11.65 -11.35 0.80
CA LEU A 131 11.80 -12.72 1.29
C LEU A 131 13.27 -13.16 1.32
N GLU A 132 14.03 -12.84 0.26
CA GLU A 132 15.47 -13.10 0.21
C GLU A 132 16.20 -12.39 1.34
N LYS A 133 15.96 -11.08 1.52
CA LYS A 133 16.64 -10.26 2.52
C LYS A 133 16.29 -10.66 3.96
N ILE A 134 15.01 -10.86 4.26
CA ILE A 134 14.57 -11.26 5.60
C ILE A 134 15.13 -12.64 5.98
N SER A 135 15.33 -13.54 5.01
CA SER A 135 15.93 -14.86 5.27
C SER A 135 17.38 -14.79 5.77
N GLN A 136 18.09 -13.69 5.49
CA GLN A 136 19.47 -13.45 5.92
C GLN A 136 19.55 -12.93 7.37
N MET A 137 18.43 -12.54 7.96
CA MET A 137 18.37 -12.01 9.33
C MET A 137 18.38 -13.12 10.37
N SER A 138 18.67 -12.76 11.62
CA SER A 138 18.58 -13.66 12.78
C SER A 138 17.16 -14.19 12.97
N GLU A 139 17.01 -15.46 13.36
CA GLU A 139 15.70 -16.14 13.44
C GLU A 139 14.67 -15.37 14.28
N GLY A 140 15.09 -14.80 15.41
CA GLY A 140 14.22 -14.07 16.34
C GLY A 140 13.58 -12.80 15.78
N VAL A 141 14.15 -12.20 14.73
CA VAL A 141 13.65 -10.93 14.17
C VAL A 141 12.88 -11.08 12.85
N ARG A 142 12.93 -12.24 12.20
CA ARG A 142 12.36 -12.45 10.85
C ARG A 142 10.86 -12.19 10.79
N ALA A 143 10.11 -12.69 11.77
CA ALA A 143 8.65 -12.52 11.81
C ALA A 143 8.24 -11.06 11.97
N THR A 144 8.94 -10.32 12.82
CA THR A 144 8.74 -8.89 13.04
C THR A 144 9.05 -8.11 11.77
N MET A 145 10.20 -8.38 11.14
CA MET A 145 10.59 -7.68 9.91
C MET A 145 9.69 -8.02 8.71
N ALA A 146 9.20 -9.25 8.63
CA ALA A 146 8.21 -9.65 7.63
C ALA A 146 6.92 -8.84 7.73
N LYS A 147 6.44 -8.56 8.95
CA LYS A 147 5.26 -7.69 9.16
C LYS A 147 5.56 -6.25 8.78
N ILE A 148 6.68 -5.70 9.24
CA ILE A 148 7.11 -4.31 8.93
C ILE A 148 7.19 -4.10 7.42
N PHE A 149 7.95 -4.95 6.71
CA PHE A 149 8.15 -4.78 5.28
C PHE A 149 6.86 -5.03 4.48
N ALA A 150 6.05 -6.03 4.85
CA ALA A 150 4.75 -6.22 4.19
C ALA A 150 3.79 -5.04 4.42
N GLY A 151 3.80 -4.44 5.62
CA GLY A 151 3.04 -3.21 5.90
C GLY A 151 3.51 -2.03 5.06
N ALA A 152 4.83 -1.89 4.87
CA ALA A 152 5.41 -0.87 4.00
C ALA A 152 4.97 -1.06 2.54
N VAL A 153 4.96 -2.29 2.04
CA VAL A 153 4.47 -2.59 0.68
C VAL A 153 2.96 -2.38 0.55
N ASN A 154 2.17 -2.63 1.60
CA ASN A 154 0.75 -2.27 1.62
C ASN A 154 0.53 -0.76 1.47
N ALA A 155 1.37 0.07 2.11
CA ALA A 155 1.29 1.53 1.97
C ALA A 155 1.59 1.99 0.52
N ILE A 156 2.56 1.37 -0.16
CA ILE A 156 2.83 1.61 -1.59
C ILE A 156 1.62 1.20 -2.44
N SER A 157 1.02 0.06 -2.13
CA SER A 157 -0.12 -0.47 -2.90
C SER A 157 -1.38 0.38 -2.73
N LEU A 158 -1.57 1.01 -1.57
CA LEU A 158 -2.64 1.98 -1.35
C LEU A 158 -2.49 3.23 -2.23
N LEU A 159 -1.27 3.74 -2.44
CA LEU A 159 -1.03 4.86 -3.36
C LEU A 159 -1.48 4.52 -4.78
N PHE A 160 -1.11 3.35 -5.32
CA PHE A 160 -1.60 2.88 -6.62
C PHE A 160 -3.11 2.77 -6.66
N SER A 161 -3.70 2.13 -5.65
CA SER A 161 -5.13 1.90 -5.55
C SER A 161 -5.95 3.21 -5.58
N GLU A 162 -5.50 4.23 -4.86
CA GLU A 162 -6.14 5.56 -4.85
C GLU A 162 -5.98 6.27 -6.20
N ALA A 163 -4.82 6.15 -6.86
CA ALA A 163 -4.62 6.70 -8.20
C ALA A 163 -5.57 6.07 -9.24
N LEU A 164 -5.68 4.74 -9.26
CA LEU A 164 -6.60 4.02 -10.15
C LEU A 164 -8.06 4.42 -9.90
N LYS A 165 -8.47 4.48 -8.62
CA LYS A 165 -9.82 4.90 -8.22
C LYS A 165 -10.13 6.32 -8.70
N TYR A 166 -9.17 7.23 -8.56
CA TYR A 166 -9.35 8.61 -9.02
C TYR A 166 -9.52 8.67 -10.53
N ILE A 167 -8.68 7.97 -11.32
CA ILE A 167 -8.81 7.93 -12.78
C ILE A 167 -10.18 7.35 -13.19
N ALA A 168 -10.63 6.27 -12.55
CA ALA A 168 -11.96 5.70 -12.79
C ALA A 168 -13.08 6.74 -12.56
N GLN A 169 -13.02 7.50 -11.46
CA GLN A 169 -13.97 8.58 -11.17
C GLN A 169 -13.91 9.72 -12.19
N ILE A 170 -12.73 10.02 -12.76
CA ILE A 170 -12.60 10.97 -13.87
C ILE A 170 -13.36 10.45 -15.09
N ILE A 171 -13.16 9.19 -15.47
CA ILE A 171 -13.80 8.59 -16.64
C ILE A 171 -15.33 8.65 -16.49
N GLU A 172 -15.87 8.28 -15.34
CA GLU A 172 -17.31 8.34 -15.04
C GLU A 172 -17.89 9.76 -15.16
N ASN A 173 -17.09 10.78 -14.85
CA ASN A 173 -17.52 12.19 -14.80
C ASN A 173 -16.81 13.06 -15.86
N ILE A 174 -16.36 12.47 -16.96
CA ILE A 174 -15.39 13.09 -17.88
C ILE A 174 -15.90 14.42 -18.45
N VAL A 175 -17.20 14.53 -18.76
CA VAL A 175 -17.81 15.76 -19.31
C VAL A 175 -17.70 16.92 -18.33
N ALA A 176 -17.93 16.67 -17.04
CA ALA A 176 -17.81 17.71 -16.01
C ALA A 176 -16.34 18.03 -15.74
N TRP A 177 -15.49 17.00 -15.73
CA TRP A 177 -14.05 17.13 -15.52
C TRP A 177 -13.38 17.99 -16.61
N LEU A 178 -13.74 17.78 -17.88
CA LEU A 178 -13.18 18.52 -19.02
C LEU A 178 -13.60 20.01 -19.05
N LYS A 179 -14.55 20.46 -18.23
CA LYS A 179 -14.87 21.90 -18.11
C LYS A 179 -13.77 22.69 -17.38
N LYS A 180 -12.91 22.01 -16.63
CA LYS A 180 -11.85 22.62 -15.80
C LYS A 180 -10.53 21.86 -15.92
N VAL A 181 -10.15 21.44 -17.14
CA VAL A 181 -8.98 20.59 -17.41
C VAL A 181 -7.74 21.02 -16.63
N TRP A 182 -7.29 22.27 -16.80
CA TRP A 182 -6.05 22.73 -16.17
C TRP A 182 -6.09 22.77 -14.64
N ASP A 183 -7.23 23.10 -14.05
CA ASP A 183 -7.39 23.07 -12.60
C ASP A 183 -7.39 21.63 -12.08
N ASN A 184 -8.01 20.71 -12.82
CA ASN A 184 -8.05 19.30 -12.46
C ASN A 184 -6.69 18.61 -12.63
N ILE A 185 -5.90 18.98 -13.64
CA ILE A 185 -4.52 18.47 -13.79
C ILE A 185 -3.65 18.94 -12.61
N LYS A 186 -3.80 20.19 -12.18
CA LYS A 186 -3.12 20.68 -10.96
C LYS A 186 -3.58 19.92 -9.72
N LEU A 187 -4.89 19.66 -9.62
CA LEU A 187 -5.47 18.89 -8.52
C LEU A 187 -4.89 17.47 -8.47
N TRP A 188 -4.77 16.79 -9.60
CA TRP A 188 -4.12 15.48 -9.72
C TRP A 188 -2.71 15.51 -9.13
N GLY A 189 -1.84 16.41 -9.64
CA GLY A 189 -0.46 16.50 -9.16
C GLY A 189 -0.38 16.77 -7.64
N SER A 190 -1.22 17.66 -7.12
CA SER A 190 -1.26 17.93 -5.67
C SER A 190 -1.78 16.74 -4.83
N THR A 191 -2.64 15.91 -5.42
CA THR A 191 -3.23 14.75 -4.77
C THR A 191 -2.23 13.60 -4.71
N ILE A 192 -1.52 13.33 -5.81
CA ILE A 192 -0.44 12.33 -5.86
C ILE A 192 0.66 12.67 -4.86
N LEU A 193 1.12 13.92 -4.80
CA LEU A 193 2.12 14.36 -3.81
C LEU A 193 1.68 14.09 -2.37
N LYS A 194 0.40 14.31 -2.03
CA LYS A 194 -0.15 14.03 -0.70
C LYS A 194 -0.17 12.53 -0.41
N TRP A 195 -0.65 11.72 -1.35
CA TRP A 195 -0.71 10.28 -1.17
C TRP A 195 0.68 9.65 -1.08
N SER A 196 1.64 10.09 -1.92
CA SER A 196 3.04 9.66 -1.83
C SER A 196 3.65 10.06 -0.48
N GLY A 197 3.44 11.31 -0.03
CA GLY A 197 3.86 11.76 1.29
C GLY A 197 3.31 10.86 2.43
N HIS A 198 2.03 10.52 2.38
CA HIS A 198 1.42 9.62 3.36
C HIS A 198 2.00 8.19 3.31
N ALA A 199 2.29 7.67 2.12
CA ALA A 199 2.93 6.36 1.97
C ALA A 199 4.34 6.39 2.59
N LEU A 200 5.15 7.41 2.27
CA LEU A 200 6.49 7.60 2.82
C LEU A 200 6.49 7.74 4.34
N ASP A 201 5.58 8.54 4.90
CA ASP A 201 5.45 8.70 6.35
C ASP A 201 5.07 7.38 7.02
N THR A 202 4.15 6.61 6.41
CA THR A 202 3.75 5.30 6.91
C THR A 202 4.92 4.31 6.87
N ILE A 203 5.69 4.28 5.78
CA ILE A 203 6.89 3.44 5.67
C ILE A 203 7.88 3.79 6.79
N LYS A 204 8.23 5.06 6.95
CA LYS A 204 9.16 5.52 8.00
C LYS A 204 8.65 5.18 9.40
N GLN A 205 7.36 5.36 9.65
CA GLN A 205 6.76 5.00 10.94
C GLN A 205 6.89 3.50 11.23
N LEU A 206 6.60 2.62 10.26
CA LEU A 206 6.72 1.17 10.41
C LEU A 206 8.16 0.72 10.69
N PHE A 207 9.15 1.38 10.09
CA PHE A 207 10.57 1.14 10.34
C PHE A 207 11.11 1.83 11.61
N GLY A 208 10.28 2.63 12.29
CA GLY A 208 10.61 3.33 13.53
C GLY A 208 11.52 4.55 13.33
N THR A 209 11.49 5.17 12.15
CA THR A 209 12.33 6.32 11.78
C THR A 209 11.58 7.67 11.80
N ALA A 210 10.27 7.67 12.02
CA ALA A 210 9.46 8.89 12.23
C ALA A 210 9.10 9.11 13.71
N SER A 211 9.23 10.35 14.20
CA SER A 211 8.96 10.77 15.58
C SER A 211 7.57 11.40 15.81
N GLY A 212 6.56 11.03 15.01
CA GLY A 212 5.20 11.58 15.09
C GLY A 212 4.27 10.73 15.96
N SER A 213 3.52 11.36 16.88
CA SER A 213 2.62 10.65 17.81
C SER A 213 1.42 10.02 17.08
N LEU A 214 1.03 8.82 17.54
CA LEU A 214 -0.17 8.08 17.12
C LEU A 214 -1.46 8.94 17.16
N ASP A 215 -1.50 9.98 17.99
CA ASP A 215 -2.69 10.80 18.25
C ASP A 215 -3.13 11.67 17.07
N ALA A 216 -2.20 12.16 16.25
CA ALA A 216 -2.54 12.97 15.07
C ALA A 216 -3.22 12.15 13.95
N LEU A 217 -3.05 10.83 14.01
CA LEU A 217 -3.56 9.88 13.01
C LEU A 217 -4.87 9.21 13.45
N ALA A 218 -5.05 8.98 14.76
CA ALA A 218 -6.30 8.50 15.34
C ALA A 218 -7.47 9.46 15.07
N SER A 219 -7.25 10.78 15.16
CA SER A 219 -8.25 11.78 14.80
C SER A 219 -8.67 11.73 13.33
N LYS A 220 -7.77 11.36 12.40
CA LYS A 220 -8.07 11.32 10.96
C LYS A 220 -8.81 10.05 10.52
N LEU A 221 -8.68 8.94 11.26
CA LEU A 221 -9.44 7.71 11.01
C LEU A 221 -10.89 7.84 11.47
N TYR A 222 -11.15 8.58 12.55
CA TYR A 222 -12.50 8.87 13.02
C TYR A 222 -13.35 9.60 11.96
N ASP A 223 -12.70 10.46 11.16
CA ASP A 223 -13.33 11.18 10.04
C ASP A 223 -13.64 10.30 8.80
N THR A 224 -13.13 9.06 8.76
CA THR A 224 -13.39 8.11 7.64
C THR A 224 -14.60 7.19 7.86
N GLY A 225 -15.26 7.24 9.03
CA GLY A 225 -16.54 6.59 9.27
C GLY A 225 -16.55 5.05 9.37
N VAL A 226 -15.38 4.40 9.46
CA VAL A 226 -15.28 2.93 9.53
C VAL A 226 -15.06 2.49 10.99
N HIS A 227 -16.05 1.80 11.58
CA HIS A 227 -16.03 1.45 13.02
C HIS A 227 -15.76 -0.04 13.33
N ARG A 228 -15.82 -0.95 12.35
CA ARG A 228 -15.42 -2.38 12.44
C ARG A 228 -15.19 -2.96 11.04
N PHE A 229 -14.28 -3.92 10.92
CA PHE A 229 -14.13 -4.77 9.72
C PHE A 229 -13.77 -6.21 10.13
N THR A 230 -14.31 -7.18 9.40
CA THR A 230 -13.97 -8.61 9.47
C THR A 230 -13.48 -9.05 8.10
N LEU A 231 -12.29 -9.64 8.01
CA LEU A 231 -11.80 -10.27 6.79
C LEU A 231 -12.25 -11.73 6.75
N VAL A 232 -13.10 -12.08 5.80
CA VAL A 232 -13.60 -13.45 5.61
C VAL A 232 -13.01 -14.03 4.32
N CYS A 233 -12.58 -15.30 4.36
CA CYS A 233 -12.13 -16.02 3.18
C CYS A 233 -13.26 -16.90 2.67
N GLU A 234 -13.92 -16.48 1.59
CA GLU A 234 -15.00 -17.22 0.94
C GLU A 234 -14.51 -17.81 -0.38
N SER A 235 -14.58 -19.13 -0.51
CA SER A 235 -14.24 -19.83 -1.77
C SER A 235 -12.83 -19.49 -2.33
N GLY A 236 -11.86 -19.21 -1.45
CA GLY A 236 -10.50 -18.85 -1.83
C GLY A 236 -10.30 -17.38 -2.24
N LYS A 237 -11.31 -16.53 -2.04
CA LYS A 237 -11.21 -15.07 -2.20
C LYS A 237 -11.43 -14.39 -0.86
N TRP A 238 -10.63 -13.38 -0.56
CA TRP A 238 -10.80 -12.57 0.64
C TRP A 238 -11.85 -11.49 0.38
N VAL A 239 -12.80 -11.34 1.30
CA VAL A 239 -13.90 -10.38 1.23
C VAL A 239 -13.91 -9.58 2.53
N LEU A 240 -14.27 -8.30 2.43
CA LEU A 240 -14.43 -7.40 3.56
C LEU A 240 -15.90 -7.42 4.01
N GLU A 241 -16.16 -7.84 5.25
CA GLU A 241 -17.48 -7.75 5.92
C GLU A 241 -17.49 -6.70 7.03
#